data_AF-A0A9D6R1A3-F1
#
_entry.id   AF-A0A9D6R1A3-F1
#
_cell.length_a   1.000
_cell.length_b   1.000
_cell.length_c   1.000
_cell.angle_alpha   90.00
_cell.angle_beta   90.00
_cell.angle_gamma   90.00
#
_symmetry.space_group_name_H-M   'P 1'
#
loop_
_entity.id
_entity.type
_entity.pdbx_description
1 polymer ?
#
loop_
_entity_poly.entity_id
_entity_poly.type
_entity_poly.pdbx_seq_one_letter_code
_entity_poly.pdbx_strand_id
1 'polypeptide(L)'
;MIERISYFFVTLIAGIGMIWISEQGRANSPAPIPVTIPTNSATTARAIIAPDNLQLVIGGMPQPFNFQNEIPIAGDLQAKLEIQPGDERYTRTAELFLYQATAQQPIDSTRILVTGRMRYMDHGTFRQVAERLGDGHYAINLPFAMPGEWELDFDIGAMEKQRTLTIFIDLFQ
;
A
#
# COMPACT_ATOMS: atom_id res chain seq x y z
N MET A 1 1.61 -6.90 43.91
CA MET A 1 2.80 -7.29 43.11
C MET A 1 2.91 -6.25 42.01
N ILE A 2 3.88 -5.33 42.10
CA ILE A 2 3.95 -4.12 41.26
C ILE A 2 5.09 -4.33 40.27
N GLU A 3 4.78 -4.51 38.99
CA GLU A 3 5.77 -4.63 37.92
C GLU A 3 6.27 -3.24 37.50
N ARG A 4 7.59 -3.07 37.51
CA ARG A 4 8.30 -1.85 37.10
C ARG A 4 8.49 -1.86 35.59
N ILE A 5 8.00 -0.84 34.89
CA ILE A 5 8.30 -0.57 33.48
C ILE A 5 9.56 0.30 33.41
N SER A 6 10.61 -0.23 32.78
CA SER A 6 11.85 0.48 32.50
C SER A 6 11.75 1.18 31.15
N TYR A 7 11.86 2.51 31.13
CA TYR A 7 11.96 3.32 29.91
C TYR A 7 13.43 3.42 29.49
N PHE A 8 13.74 3.01 28.26
CA PHE A 8 15.04 3.29 27.63
C PHE A 8 14.90 4.55 26.77
N PHE A 9 15.64 5.60 27.12
CA PHE A 9 15.83 6.77 26.28
C PHE A 9 17.04 6.53 25.38
N VAL A 10 16.83 6.50 24.06
CA VAL A 10 17.93 6.55 23.08
C VAL A 10 18.13 8.01 22.69
N THR A 11 19.22 8.60 23.16
CA THR A 11 19.65 9.95 22.78
C THR A 11 20.44 9.87 21.48
N LEU A 12 19.88 10.39 20.39
CA LEU A 12 20.59 10.56 19.11
C LEU A 12 21.42 11.85 19.15
N ILE A 13 22.74 11.73 19.07
CA ILE A 13 23.65 12.88 18.96
C ILE A 13 23.75 13.26 17.47
N ALA A 14 23.16 14.39 17.10
CA ALA A 14 23.33 15.00 15.78
C ALA A 14 24.74 15.63 15.67
N GLY A 15 25.63 14.98 14.92
CA GLY A 15 26.91 15.55 14.52
C GLY A 15 26.71 16.49 13.32
N ILE A 16 26.77 17.80 13.56
CA ILE A 16 26.81 18.82 12.50
C ILE A 16 28.26 18.89 11.99
N GLY A 17 28.54 18.26 10.87
CA GLY A 17 29.78 18.43 10.13
C GLY A 17 29.77 19.77 9.39
N MET A 18 30.51 20.74 9.90
CA MET A 18 30.69 22.05 9.26
C MET A 18 31.76 21.92 8.16
N ILE A 19 31.34 21.87 6.90
CA ILE A 19 32.26 21.83 5.74
C ILE A 19 32.69 23.27 5.43
N TRP A 20 33.97 23.58 5.63
CA TRP A 20 34.59 24.81 5.13
C TRP A 20 35.00 24.61 3.67
N ILE A 21 34.39 25.37 2.75
CA ILE A 21 34.82 25.48 1.36
C ILE A 21 35.73 26.70 1.28
N SER A 22 37.03 26.47 1.08
CA SER A 22 37.98 27.54 0.80
C SER A 22 37.87 27.97 -0.66
N GLU A 23 37.47 29.23 -0.87
CA GLU A 23 37.40 29.90 -2.17
C GLU A 23 38.83 30.22 -2.66
N GLN A 24 39.38 29.39 -3.54
CA GLN A 24 40.63 29.65 -4.23
C GLN A 24 40.42 29.89 -5.72
N GLY A 25 40.86 31.05 -6.19
CA GLY A 25 41.34 31.25 -7.55
C GLY A 25 40.32 31.77 -8.57
N ARG A 26 40.28 33.09 -8.76
CA ARG A 26 39.72 33.69 -9.98
C ARG A 26 40.68 33.46 -11.15
N ALA A 27 40.49 32.35 -11.87
CA ALA A 27 41.06 32.15 -13.19
C ALA A 27 40.20 32.91 -14.22
N ASN A 28 40.80 33.86 -14.93
CA ASN A 28 40.21 34.48 -16.13
C ASN A 28 40.03 33.39 -17.20
N SER A 29 38.84 32.80 -17.24
CA SER A 29 38.47 31.87 -18.30
C SER A 29 37.96 32.66 -19.50
N PRO A 30 38.37 32.31 -20.73
CA PRO A 30 37.84 32.93 -21.95
C PRO A 30 36.33 32.72 -22.03
N ALA A 31 35.63 33.70 -22.65
CA ALA A 31 34.18 33.67 -22.78
C ALA A 31 33.70 32.34 -23.38
N PRO A 32 32.73 31.64 -22.75
CA PRO A 32 32.21 30.40 -23.29
C PRO A 32 31.51 30.66 -24.61
N ILE A 33 31.87 29.87 -25.63
CA ILE A 33 31.14 29.81 -26.89
C ILE A 33 29.75 29.24 -26.56
N PRO A 34 28.64 29.87 -26.98
CA PRO A 34 27.31 29.33 -26.75
C PRO A 34 27.17 28.01 -27.52
N VAL A 35 27.31 26.89 -26.80
CA VAL A 35 26.93 25.58 -27.30
C VAL A 35 25.42 25.48 -27.14
N THR A 36 24.69 25.62 -28.23
CA THR A 36 23.25 25.32 -28.28
C THR A 36 23.10 23.81 -28.17
N ILE A 37 23.04 23.29 -26.94
CA ILE A 37 22.70 21.89 -26.70
C ILE A 37 21.22 21.76 -27.07
N PRO A 38 20.84 20.94 -28.05
CA PRO A 38 19.43 20.65 -28.27
C PRO A 38 18.87 20.03 -27.00
N THR A 39 18.02 20.79 -26.29
CA THR A 39 17.25 20.31 -25.15
C THR A 39 16.21 19.34 -25.68
N ASN A 40 16.65 18.11 -25.96
CA ASN A 40 15.76 16.99 -26.17
C ASN A 40 15.08 16.76 -24.83
N SER A 41 13.92 17.41 -24.66
CA SER A 41 13.00 17.11 -23.57
C SER A 41 12.54 15.68 -23.79
N ALA A 42 13.25 14.74 -23.17
CA ALA A 42 12.85 13.36 -23.11
C ALA A 42 11.59 13.33 -22.24
N THR A 43 10.43 13.52 -22.89
CA THR A 43 9.14 13.17 -22.30
C THR A 43 9.17 11.66 -22.11
N THR A 44 9.53 11.21 -20.92
CA THR A 44 9.41 9.82 -20.53
C THR A 44 7.93 9.47 -20.61
N ALA A 45 7.52 8.83 -21.70
CA ALA A 45 6.15 8.35 -21.84
C ALA A 45 5.91 7.36 -20.69
N ARG A 46 5.12 7.77 -19.70
CA ARG A 46 4.64 6.85 -18.67
C ARG A 46 3.80 5.79 -19.38
N ALA A 47 4.20 4.53 -19.29
CA ALA A 47 3.39 3.44 -19.76
C ALA A 47 2.02 3.53 -19.08
N ILE A 48 0.94 3.50 -19.86
CA ILE A 48 -0.42 3.42 -19.33
C ILE A 48 -0.59 1.99 -18.82
N ILE A 49 -0.51 1.84 -17.49
CA ILE A 49 -0.82 0.58 -16.81
C ILE A 49 -2.34 0.37 -16.94
N ALA A 50 -2.75 -0.75 -17.51
CA ALA A 50 -4.18 -1.07 -17.60
C ALA A 50 -4.76 -1.21 -16.19
N PRO A 51 -6.03 -0.86 -15.94
CA PRO A 51 -6.64 -1.15 -14.66
C PRO A 51 -6.74 -2.67 -14.45
N ASP A 52 -6.47 -3.14 -13.23
CA ASP A 52 -6.67 -4.55 -12.89
C ASP A 52 -8.16 -4.90 -12.88
N ASN A 53 -8.49 -6.14 -13.24
CA ASN A 53 -9.86 -6.65 -13.10
C ASN A 53 -10.04 -7.19 -11.68
N LEU A 54 -10.88 -6.54 -10.90
CA LEU A 54 -11.17 -6.90 -9.51
C LEU A 54 -12.57 -7.47 -9.37
N GLN A 55 -12.67 -8.58 -8.64
CA GLN A 55 -13.95 -9.22 -8.32
C GLN A 55 -14.04 -9.50 -6.83
N LEU A 56 -15.18 -9.17 -6.21
CA LEU A 56 -15.49 -9.49 -4.83
C LEU A 56 -16.37 -10.73 -4.79
N VAL A 57 -16.03 -11.70 -3.94
CA VAL A 57 -16.81 -12.92 -3.78
C VAL A 57 -17.90 -12.71 -2.72
N ILE A 58 -19.16 -12.69 -3.14
CA ILE A 58 -20.32 -12.57 -2.25
C ILE A 58 -21.16 -13.84 -2.34
N GLY A 59 -21.31 -14.55 -1.22
CA GLY A 59 -22.06 -15.81 -1.20
C GLY A 59 -21.47 -16.89 -2.11
N GLY A 60 -20.15 -16.88 -2.30
CA GLY A 60 -19.44 -17.82 -3.19
C GLY A 60 -19.47 -17.46 -4.67
N MET A 61 -20.10 -16.34 -5.06
CA MET A 61 -20.15 -15.89 -6.45
C MET A 61 -19.26 -14.65 -6.65
N PRO A 62 -18.32 -14.65 -7.61
CA PRO A 62 -17.55 -13.47 -7.94
C PRO A 62 -18.43 -12.43 -8.65
N GLN A 63 -18.31 -11.18 -8.21
CA GLN A 63 -19.00 -10.04 -8.81
C GLN A 63 -17.97 -8.93 -9.09
N PRO A 64 -18.09 -8.17 -10.20
CA PRO A 64 -17.21 -7.03 -10.45
C PRO A 64 -17.18 -6.08 -9.25
N PHE A 65 -15.99 -5.72 -8.82
CA PHE A 65 -15.79 -4.85 -7.66
C PHE A 65 -15.33 -3.47 -8.10
N ASN A 66 -15.97 -2.43 -7.55
CA ASN A 66 -15.59 -1.04 -7.75
C ASN A 66 -15.22 -0.45 -6.37
N PHE A 67 -14.14 0.32 -6.32
CA PHE A 67 -13.56 0.90 -5.10
C PHE A 67 -14.52 1.78 -4.28
N GLN A 68 -15.60 2.28 -4.90
CA GLN A 68 -16.60 3.09 -4.23
C GLN A 68 -17.66 2.29 -3.46
N ASN A 69 -17.67 0.97 -3.60
CA ASN A 69 -18.70 0.14 -2.99
C ASN A 69 -18.39 -0.14 -1.51
N GLU A 70 -19.40 0.05 -0.67
CA GLU A 70 -19.36 -0.33 0.74
C GLU A 70 -19.57 -1.84 0.88
N ILE A 71 -18.66 -2.51 1.57
CA ILE A 71 -18.65 -3.95 1.78
C ILE A 71 -19.17 -4.24 3.19
N PRO A 72 -20.32 -4.91 3.35
CA PRO A 72 -20.80 -5.29 4.67
C PRO A 72 -19.92 -6.39 5.26
N ILE A 73 -19.29 -6.11 6.40
CA ILE A 73 -18.46 -7.08 7.12
C ILE A 73 -19.35 -7.88 8.07
N ALA A 74 -19.86 -7.30 9.15
CA ALA A 74 -20.73 -8.03 10.08
C ALA A 74 -21.56 -7.12 10.99
N GLY A 75 -22.88 -7.28 10.98
CA GLY A 75 -23.80 -6.35 11.65
C GLY A 75 -23.64 -4.94 11.09
N ASP A 76 -23.35 -3.96 11.95
CA ASP A 76 -23.16 -2.56 11.56
C ASP A 76 -21.76 -2.24 11.02
N LEU A 77 -20.82 -3.19 11.01
CA LEU A 77 -19.47 -2.95 10.51
C LEU A 77 -19.43 -3.00 8.98
N GLN A 78 -18.92 -1.94 8.37
CA GLN A 78 -18.68 -1.82 6.93
C GLN A 78 -17.20 -1.56 6.63
N ALA A 79 -16.83 -1.85 5.38
CA ALA A 79 -15.53 -1.51 4.85
C ALA A 79 -15.63 -0.80 3.49
N LYS A 80 -14.67 0.07 3.19
CA LYS A 80 -14.33 0.50 1.83
C LYS A 80 -12.94 -0.03 1.52
N LEU A 81 -12.77 -0.59 0.33
CA LEU A 81 -11.50 -1.19 -0.11
C LEU A 81 -11.10 -0.56 -1.45
N GLU A 82 -9.89 -0.03 -1.48
CA GLU A 82 -9.24 0.45 -2.69
C GLU A 82 -7.96 -0.34 -2.94
N ILE A 83 -7.69 -0.72 -4.19
CA ILE A 83 -6.47 -1.44 -4.58
C ILE A 83 -5.86 -0.72 -5.78
N GLN A 84 -4.62 -0.26 -5.63
CA GLN A 84 -3.90 0.50 -6.65
C GLN A 84 -2.58 -0.18 -7.03
N PRO A 85 -2.06 0.07 -8.25
CA PRO A 85 -0.67 -0.26 -8.60
C PRO A 85 0.33 0.25 -7.57
N GLY A 86 1.25 -0.62 -7.14
CA GLY A 86 2.40 -0.22 -6.30
C GLY A 86 3.58 0.27 -7.13
N ASP A 87 4.70 0.56 -6.46
CA ASP A 87 5.92 1.09 -7.10
C ASP A 87 6.67 0.04 -7.93
N GLU A 88 6.47 -1.26 -7.63
CA GLU A 88 7.06 -2.37 -8.38
C GLU A 88 6.03 -3.06 -9.27
N ARG A 89 6.50 -3.67 -10.38
CA ARG A 89 5.66 -4.26 -11.42
C ARG A 89 4.55 -5.18 -10.90
N TYR A 90 4.87 -6.02 -9.93
CA TYR A 90 3.97 -7.02 -9.36
C TYR A 90 3.58 -6.69 -7.92
N THR A 91 3.54 -5.40 -7.57
CA THR A 91 3.05 -4.95 -6.27
C THR A 91 1.75 -4.18 -6.44
N ARG A 92 0.88 -4.30 -5.44
CA ARG A 92 -0.29 -3.44 -5.27
C ARG A 92 -0.31 -2.91 -3.84
N THR A 93 -0.92 -1.75 -3.66
CA THR A 93 -1.27 -1.23 -2.35
C THR A 93 -2.77 -1.32 -2.19
N ALA A 94 -3.22 -1.96 -1.10
CA ALA A 94 -4.62 -1.98 -0.71
C ALA A 94 -4.84 -1.03 0.46
N GLU A 95 -5.79 -0.12 0.33
CA GLU A 95 -6.25 0.76 1.38
C GLU A 95 -7.64 0.30 1.84
N LEU A 96 -7.79 0.02 3.14
CA LEU A 96 -9.03 -0.43 3.74
C LEU A 96 -9.48 0.58 4.81
N PHE A 97 -10.70 1.08 4.66
CA PHE A 97 -11.36 1.93 5.66
C PHE A 97 -12.47 1.15 6.36
N LEU A 98 -12.38 1.02 7.68
CA LEU A 98 -13.37 0.34 8.52
C LEU A 98 -14.14 1.32 9.38
N TYR A 99 -15.47 1.23 9.35
CA TYR A 99 -16.35 2.09 10.14
C TYR A 99 -17.68 1.41 10.49
N GLN A 100 -18.33 1.90 11.54
CA GLN A 100 -19.72 1.55 11.88
C GLN A 100 -20.67 2.33 10.98
N ALA A 101 -21.56 1.67 10.25
CA ALA A 101 -22.45 2.29 9.27
C ALA A 101 -23.45 3.24 9.92
N THR A 102 -23.99 2.89 11.08
CA THR A 102 -25.00 3.71 11.79
C THR A 102 -24.38 4.95 12.40
N ALA A 103 -23.22 4.81 13.05
CA ALA A 103 -22.56 5.90 13.76
C ALA A 103 -21.56 6.70 12.88
N GLN A 104 -21.23 6.17 11.70
CA GLN A 104 -20.10 6.65 10.87
C GLN A 104 -18.79 6.77 11.67
N GLN A 105 -18.62 5.89 12.66
CA GLN A 105 -17.48 5.91 13.57
C GLN A 105 -16.37 5.00 13.03
N PRO A 106 -15.14 5.51 12.85
CA PRO A 106 -14.00 4.70 12.40
C PRO A 106 -13.57 3.64 13.43
N ILE A 107 -12.96 2.56 12.96
CA ILE A 107 -12.55 1.41 13.80
C ILE A 107 -11.05 1.16 13.71
N ASP A 108 -10.30 1.56 14.75
CA ASP A 108 -8.81 1.51 14.81
C ASP A 108 -8.21 0.31 15.56
N SER A 109 -9.04 -0.50 16.21
CA SER A 109 -8.55 -1.61 17.06
C SER A 109 -8.78 -2.98 16.42
N THR A 110 -8.58 -3.07 15.11
CA THR A 110 -8.78 -4.29 14.33
C THR A 110 -7.43 -4.81 13.85
N ARG A 111 -7.23 -6.13 13.95
CA ARG A 111 -6.15 -6.80 13.22
C ARG A 111 -6.70 -7.28 11.89
N ILE A 112 -6.07 -6.86 10.81
CA ILE A 112 -6.37 -7.32 9.45
C ILE A 112 -5.18 -8.13 8.96
N LEU A 113 -5.47 -9.32 8.49
CA LEU A 113 -4.50 -10.21 7.88
C LEU A 113 -4.95 -10.50 6.45
N VAL A 114 -4.04 -10.38 5.50
CA VAL A 114 -4.29 -10.70 4.11
C VAL A 114 -3.45 -11.91 3.72
N THR A 115 -4.10 -12.91 3.15
CA THR A 115 -3.43 -14.07 2.54
C THR A 115 -3.68 -14.04 1.05
N GLY A 116 -2.62 -13.99 0.25
CA GLY A 116 -2.72 -14.09 -1.21
C GLY A 116 -2.30 -15.47 -1.69
N ARG A 117 -3.02 -16.04 -2.66
CA ARG A 117 -2.67 -17.30 -3.33
C ARG A 117 -3.04 -17.27 -4.80
N MET A 118 -2.28 -17.93 -5.66
CA MET A 118 -2.67 -18.11 -7.06
C MET A 118 -3.87 -19.07 -7.18
N ARG A 119 -4.83 -18.76 -8.05
CA ARG A 119 -6.10 -19.52 -8.12
C ARG A 119 -5.96 -20.91 -8.75
N TYR A 120 -5.15 -21.04 -9.80
CA TYR A 120 -5.05 -22.27 -10.60
C TYR A 120 -3.70 -22.98 -10.51
N MET A 121 -2.78 -22.44 -9.73
CA MET A 121 -1.40 -22.91 -9.62
C MET A 121 -0.94 -22.84 -8.18
N ASP A 122 -0.27 -23.87 -7.67
CA ASP A 122 0.31 -23.88 -6.32
C ASP A 122 1.72 -23.26 -6.30
N HIS A 123 1.86 -22.12 -7.00
CA HIS A 123 3.16 -21.51 -7.31
C HIS A 123 3.38 -20.13 -6.67
N GLY A 124 2.43 -19.65 -5.87
CA GLY A 124 2.57 -18.37 -5.18
C GLY A 124 1.60 -18.24 -4.02
N THR A 125 2.15 -18.00 -2.84
CA THR A 125 1.39 -17.61 -1.65
C THR A 125 2.13 -16.51 -0.90
N PHE A 126 1.41 -15.56 -0.32
CA PHE A 126 1.98 -14.60 0.63
C PHE A 126 1.01 -14.33 1.77
N ARG A 127 1.54 -13.76 2.86
CA ARG A 127 0.76 -13.36 4.03
C ARG A 127 1.26 -12.01 4.52
N GLN A 128 0.34 -11.06 4.68
CA GLN A 128 0.64 -9.70 5.11
C GLN A 128 -0.29 -9.25 6.23
N VAL A 129 0.24 -8.47 7.16
CA VAL A 129 -0.55 -7.82 8.20
C VAL A 129 -0.73 -6.37 7.78
N ALA A 130 -1.95 -5.85 7.90
CA ALA A 130 -2.20 -4.46 7.56
C ALA A 130 -1.48 -3.52 8.52
N GLU A 131 -0.85 -2.48 7.97
CA GLU A 131 -0.37 -1.33 8.73
C GLU A 131 -1.57 -0.45 9.10
N ARG A 132 -1.69 -0.11 10.38
CA ARG A 132 -2.74 0.79 10.85
C ARG A 132 -2.26 2.24 10.71
N LEU A 133 -3.00 3.03 9.96
CA LEU A 133 -2.73 4.45 9.75
C LEU A 133 -3.55 5.37 10.68
N GLY A 134 -4.62 4.86 11.28
CA GLY A 134 -5.52 5.59 12.18
C GLY A 134 -6.83 6.00 11.49
N ASP A 135 -7.81 6.49 12.26
CA ASP A 135 -9.13 6.89 11.77
C ASP A 135 -9.84 5.81 10.93
N GLY A 136 -9.66 4.54 11.32
CA GLY A 136 -10.22 3.38 10.65
C GLY A 136 -9.49 3.01 9.36
N HIS A 137 -8.41 3.69 9.01
CA HIS A 137 -7.62 3.47 7.80
C HIS A 137 -6.48 2.48 8.04
N TYR A 138 -6.38 1.52 7.12
CA TYR A 138 -5.35 0.49 7.10
C TYR A 138 -4.75 0.38 5.70
N ALA A 139 -3.42 0.28 5.62
CA ALA A 139 -2.70 0.06 4.37
C ALA A 139 -2.08 -1.34 4.35
N ILE A 140 -2.14 -2.00 3.19
CA ILE A 140 -1.56 -3.33 2.97
C ILE A 140 -0.74 -3.32 1.68
N ASN A 141 0.54 -3.67 1.78
CA ASN A 141 1.34 -3.99 0.61
C ASN A 141 1.05 -5.42 0.16
N LEU A 142 0.73 -5.61 -1.13
CA LEU A 142 0.40 -6.89 -1.74
C LEU A 142 1.50 -7.30 -2.74
N PRO A 143 2.50 -8.10 -2.30
CA PRO A 143 3.61 -8.51 -3.15
C PRO A 143 3.28 -9.78 -3.93
N PHE A 144 2.93 -9.62 -5.21
CA PHE A 144 2.71 -10.75 -6.10
C PHE A 144 4.05 -11.22 -6.69
N ALA A 145 4.30 -12.53 -6.66
CA ALA A 145 5.56 -13.08 -7.16
C ALA A 145 5.65 -13.11 -8.69
N MET A 146 4.50 -13.13 -9.36
CA MET A 146 4.38 -13.31 -10.82
C MET A 146 3.00 -12.84 -11.31
N PRO A 147 2.86 -12.56 -12.62
CA PRO A 147 1.55 -12.28 -13.20
C PRO A 147 0.63 -13.51 -13.16
N GLY A 148 -0.68 -13.28 -13.08
CA GLY A 148 -1.72 -14.30 -13.09
C GLY A 148 -2.97 -13.90 -12.32
N GLU A 149 -3.90 -14.86 -12.18
CA GLU A 149 -5.08 -14.70 -11.33
C GLU A 149 -4.77 -15.09 -9.88
N TRP A 150 -5.01 -14.15 -8.98
CA TRP A 150 -4.79 -14.31 -7.55
C TRP A 150 -6.10 -14.19 -6.77
N GLU A 151 -6.17 -14.94 -5.69
CA GLU A 151 -7.18 -14.86 -4.66
C GLU A 151 -6.56 -14.23 -3.41
N LEU A 152 -7.23 -13.21 -2.88
CA LEU A 152 -6.84 -12.48 -1.69
C LEU A 152 -7.92 -12.68 -0.62
N ASP A 153 -7.55 -13.30 0.48
CA ASP A 153 -8.41 -13.46 1.66
C ASP A 153 -8.02 -12.45 2.73
N PHE A 154 -8.90 -11.48 2.98
CA PHE A 154 -8.78 -10.49 4.04
C PHE A 154 -9.51 -10.98 5.28
N ASP A 155 -8.78 -11.52 6.25
CA ASP A 155 -9.29 -11.87 7.57
C ASP A 155 -9.36 -10.61 8.45
N ILE A 156 -10.58 -10.14 8.68
CA ILE A 156 -10.88 -8.93 9.45
C ILE A 156 -11.49 -9.33 10.78
N GLY A 157 -10.77 -9.07 11.88
CA GLY A 157 -11.23 -9.33 13.25
C GLY A 157 -11.50 -8.04 14.02
N ALA A 158 -12.78 -7.66 14.13
CA ALA A 158 -13.23 -6.39 14.74
C ALA A 158 -14.42 -6.62 15.69
N MET A 159 -14.38 -6.05 16.89
CA MET A 159 -15.51 -6.05 17.85
C MET A 159 -16.11 -7.45 18.08
N GLU A 160 -15.26 -8.45 18.37
CA GLU A 160 -15.62 -9.87 18.56
C GLU A 160 -16.17 -10.59 17.32
N LYS A 161 -16.28 -9.89 16.19
CA LYS A 161 -16.71 -10.46 14.91
C LYS A 161 -15.49 -10.72 14.05
N GLN A 162 -15.50 -11.86 13.38
CA GLN A 162 -14.49 -12.21 12.38
C GLN A 162 -15.18 -12.49 11.06
N ARG A 163 -14.65 -11.94 9.98
CA ARG A 163 -15.08 -12.29 8.63
C ARG A 163 -13.89 -12.26 7.69
N THR A 164 -13.92 -13.17 6.72
CA THR A 164 -13.02 -13.19 5.59
C THR A 164 -13.70 -12.54 4.39
N LEU A 165 -13.05 -11.54 3.77
CA LEU A 165 -13.43 -11.05 2.45
C LEU A 165 -12.51 -11.66 1.41
N THR A 166 -13.08 -12.27 0.37
CA THR A 166 -12.31 -12.86 -0.71
C THR A 166 -12.41 -11.97 -1.95
N ILE A 167 -11.26 -11.54 -2.47
CA ILE A 167 -11.11 -10.74 -3.70
C ILE A 167 -10.35 -11.56 -4.72
N PHE A 168 -10.82 -11.60 -5.96
CA PHE A 168 -10.01 -12.03 -7.09
C PHE A 168 -9.43 -10.82 -7.80
N ILE A 169 -8.13 -10.89 -8.08
CA ILE A 169 -7.40 -9.89 -8.86
C ILE A 169 -6.74 -10.59 -10.04
N ASP A 170 -6.90 -9.99 -11.21
CA ASP A 170 -6.23 -10.42 -12.43
C ASP A 170 -5.03 -9.51 -12.74
N LEU A 171 -3.82 -10.08 -12.77
CA LEU A 171 -2.56 -9.36 -12.86
C LEU A 171 -1.75 -9.84 -14.08
N PHE A 172 -2.10 -9.41 -15.30
CA PHE A 172 -1.44 -9.86 -16.56
C PHE A 172 -0.48 -8.82 -17.22
N GLN A 173 0.21 -7.97 -16.45
CA GLN A 173 1.01 -6.84 -17.00
C GLN A 173 2.53 -7.03 -17.00
#